data_AF-A0A6C8Z122-F1
#
_entry.id   AF-A0A6C8Z122-F1
#
_cell.length_a   1.000
_cell.length_b   1.000
_cell.length_c   1.000
_cell.angle_alpha   90.00
_cell.angle_beta   90.00
_cell.angle_gamma   90.00
#
_symmetry.space_group_name_H-M   'P 1'
#
loop_
_entity.id
_entity.type
_entity.pdbx_description
1 polymer ?
#
loop_
_entity_poly.entity_id
_entity_poly.type
_entity_poly.pdbx_seq_one_letter_code
_entity_poly.pdbx_strand_id
1 'polypeptide(L)'
;TLNIPGIHNVYNALAAITISTDEGVSDEAICQAVKKFAGVGRRFENNGNYPVKDGAGDVLLIDDYGHHPTEVAMTIKAARQSYPDRRLVVIFQPHRFTRTRDCFDDFVDVLSQVDVLMLLDVYSAGEAMIEGADSRSLARTIRTRGQVEPIMLNINDMDQIRQVLGSML
;
A
#
# COMPACT_ATOMS: atom_id res chain seq x y z
N THR A 1 19.21 12.60 -8.74
CA THR A 1 17.94 11.87 -8.99
C THR A 1 17.57 11.12 -7.75
N LEU A 2 16.28 11.11 -7.38
CA LEU A 2 15.75 10.35 -6.26
C LEU A 2 15.37 8.94 -6.74
N ASN A 3 15.80 7.90 -6.03
CA ASN A 3 15.63 6.49 -6.44
C ASN A 3 14.33 5.84 -5.95
N ILE A 4 13.39 6.62 -5.43
CA ILE A 4 12.08 6.14 -4.96
C ILE A 4 10.95 6.88 -5.68
N PRO A 5 9.86 6.19 -6.06
CA PRO A 5 8.77 6.79 -6.81
C PRO A 5 7.84 7.62 -5.92
N GLY A 6 6.99 8.45 -6.55
CA GLY A 6 5.92 9.19 -5.90
C GLY A 6 6.27 10.64 -5.55
N ILE A 7 5.33 11.55 -5.83
CA ILE A 7 5.50 12.99 -5.56
C ILE A 7 5.66 13.31 -4.07
N HIS A 8 5.05 12.53 -3.18
CA HIS A 8 5.23 12.69 -1.73
C HIS A 8 6.69 12.46 -1.31
N ASN A 9 7.40 11.52 -1.95
CA ASN A 9 8.82 11.30 -1.71
C ASN A 9 9.69 12.43 -2.27
N VAL A 10 9.26 13.07 -3.36
CA VAL A 10 9.89 14.31 -3.84
C VAL A 10 9.77 15.42 -2.80
N TYR A 11 8.59 15.59 -2.18
CA TYR A 11 8.41 16.58 -1.11
C TYR A 11 9.24 16.25 0.14
N ASN A 12 9.30 14.98 0.54
CA ASN A 12 10.14 14.54 1.66
C ASN A 12 11.63 14.82 1.37
N ALA A 13 12.10 14.50 0.17
CA ALA A 13 13.47 14.77 -0.25
C ALA A 13 13.76 16.27 -0.30
N LEU A 14 12.82 17.08 -0.81
CA LEU A 14 12.96 18.53 -0.86
C LEU A 14 13.09 19.13 0.54
N ALA A 15 12.26 18.69 1.50
CA ALA A 15 12.38 19.13 2.88
C ALA A 15 13.76 18.79 3.48
N ALA A 16 14.26 17.57 3.24
CA ALA A 16 15.59 17.16 3.69
C ALA A 16 16.71 17.98 3.04
N ILE A 17 16.60 18.26 1.73
CA ILE A 17 17.54 19.12 0.99
C ILE A 17 17.55 20.52 1.59
N THR A 18 16.37 21.13 1.79
CA THR A 18 16.26 22.49 2.34
C THR A 18 16.93 22.62 3.70
N ILE A 19 16.67 21.69 4.62
CA ILE A 19 17.29 21.71 5.96
C ILE A 19 18.81 21.50 5.84
N SER A 20 19.26 20.57 4.99
CA SER A 20 20.70 20.30 4.82
C SER A 20 21.45 21.51 4.25
N THR A 21 20.83 22.22 3.30
CA THR A 21 21.39 23.45 2.72
C THR A 21 21.48 24.57 3.77
N ASP A 22 20.46 24.73 4.61
CA ASP A 22 20.45 25.74 5.69
C ASP A 22 21.56 25.49 6.73
N GLU A 23 21.80 24.21 7.06
CA GLU A 23 22.88 23.78 7.96
C GLU A 23 24.28 23.79 7.31
N GLY A 24 24.40 24.24 6.05
CA GLY A 24 25.68 24.38 5.36
C GLY A 24 26.31 23.07 4.88
N VAL A 25 25.52 22.00 4.71
CA VAL A 25 25.98 20.76 4.08
C VAL A 25 26.26 21.02 2.60
N SER A 26 27.37 20.52 2.07
CA SER A 26 27.73 20.75 0.66
C SER A 26 26.75 20.10 -0.31
N ASP A 27 26.52 20.74 -1.45
CA ASP A 27 25.64 20.24 -2.51
C ASP A 27 26.06 18.86 -3.01
N GLU A 28 27.37 18.57 -3.05
CA GLU A 28 27.89 17.25 -3.42
C GLU A 28 27.44 16.16 -2.44
N ALA A 29 27.51 16.44 -1.13
CA ALA A 29 27.09 15.50 -0.10
C ALA A 29 25.57 15.26 -0.16
N ILE A 30 24.78 16.33 -0.32
CA ILE A 30 23.32 16.24 -0.48
C ILE A 30 22.96 15.42 -1.72
N CYS A 31 23.54 15.73 -2.88
CA CYS A 31 23.29 15.01 -4.12
C CYS A 31 23.68 13.53 -4.03
N GLN A 32 24.81 13.22 -3.38
CA GLN A 32 25.21 11.84 -3.14
C GLN A 32 24.24 11.10 -2.23
N ALA A 33 23.80 11.73 -1.14
CA ALA A 33 22.84 11.12 -0.20
C ALA A 33 21.51 10.82 -0.88
N VAL A 34 20.95 11.78 -1.63
CA VAL A 34 19.69 11.61 -2.38
C VAL A 34 19.80 10.49 -3.40
N LYS A 35 20.93 10.39 -4.12
CA LYS A 35 21.17 9.33 -5.11
C LYS A 35 21.35 7.95 -4.47
N LYS A 36 21.95 7.89 -3.28
CA LYS A 36 22.22 6.64 -2.54
C LYS A 36 21.09 6.24 -1.59
N PHE A 37 20.04 7.04 -1.47
CA PHE A 37 18.94 6.74 -0.57
C PHE A 37 18.29 5.40 -0.96
N ALA A 38 18.43 4.43 -0.06
CA ALA A 38 17.95 3.06 -0.27
C ALA A 38 16.47 2.88 0.05
N GLY A 39 15.79 3.96 0.46
CA GLY A 39 14.43 3.91 0.99
C GLY A 39 14.39 3.66 2.50
N VAL A 40 13.19 3.47 2.99
CA VAL A 40 12.90 3.07 4.38
C VAL A 40 12.11 1.77 4.28
N GLY A 41 12.40 0.81 5.16
CA GLY A 41 11.65 -0.44 5.21
C GLY A 41 10.15 -0.16 5.29
N ARG A 42 9.37 -0.93 4.53
CA ARG A 42 7.92 -0.81 4.42
C ARG A 42 7.44 0.54 3.87
N ARG A 43 8.22 1.24 3.04
CA ARG A 43 7.77 2.45 2.34
C ARG A 43 8.02 2.30 0.85
N PHE A 44 6.98 1.84 0.13
CA PHE A 44 7.05 1.40 -1.25
C PHE A 44 8.24 0.45 -1.49
N GLU A 45 8.44 -0.49 -0.57
CA GLU A 45 9.60 -1.37 -0.55
C GLU A 45 9.43 -2.52 -1.55
N ASN A 46 10.34 -2.60 -2.51
CA ASN A 46 10.39 -3.71 -3.45
C ASN A 46 10.97 -4.96 -2.78
N ASN A 47 10.11 -5.94 -2.51
CA ASN A 47 10.48 -7.22 -1.90
C ASN A 47 10.90 -8.29 -2.92
N GLY A 48 10.90 -7.95 -4.21
CA GLY A 48 11.37 -8.81 -5.28
C GLY A 48 10.30 -9.15 -6.30
N ASN A 49 10.74 -9.88 -7.32
CA ASN A 49 9.91 -10.33 -8.41
C ASN A 49 9.86 -11.86 -8.43
N TYR A 50 8.65 -12.42 -8.45
CA TYR A 50 8.42 -13.85 -8.27
C TYR A 50 7.73 -14.44 -9.49
N PRO A 51 8.22 -15.55 -10.06
CA PRO A 51 7.56 -16.19 -11.19
C PRO A 51 6.22 -16.77 -10.76
N VAL A 52 5.21 -16.58 -11.62
CA VAL A 52 3.92 -17.26 -11.51
C VAL A 52 4.08 -18.72 -11.99
N LYS A 53 3.25 -19.63 -11.46
CA LYS A 53 3.20 -21.02 -11.93
C LYS A 53 2.98 -21.08 -13.44
N ASP A 54 3.54 -22.13 -14.05
CA ASP A 54 3.39 -22.44 -15.47
C ASP A 54 3.89 -21.35 -16.44
N GLY A 55 4.69 -20.38 -15.96
CA GLY A 55 5.34 -19.37 -16.81
C GLY A 55 4.41 -18.28 -17.33
N ALA A 56 3.22 -18.13 -16.74
CA ALA A 56 2.22 -17.13 -17.17
C ALA A 56 2.64 -15.67 -16.93
N GLY A 57 3.71 -15.44 -16.16
CA GLY A 57 4.25 -14.11 -15.90
C GLY A 57 5.00 -14.04 -14.58
N ASP A 58 5.05 -12.83 -14.02
CA ASP A 58 5.78 -12.49 -12.80
C ASP A 58 4.96 -11.57 -11.89
N VAL A 59 5.19 -11.66 -10.58
CA VAL A 59 4.58 -10.84 -9.54
C VAL A 59 5.65 -10.02 -8.86
N LEU A 60 5.56 -8.70 -9.02
CA LEU A 60 6.34 -7.76 -8.25
C LEU A 60 5.67 -7.53 -6.90
N LEU A 61 6.36 -7.88 -5.81
CA LEU A 61 5.87 -7.67 -4.45
C LEU A 61 6.36 -6.34 -3.90
N ILE A 62 5.43 -5.45 -3.58
CA ILE A 62 5.71 -4.16 -2.91
C ILE A 62 5.08 -4.20 -1.51
N ASP A 63 5.84 -3.85 -0.46
CA ASP A 63 5.32 -3.62 0.90
C ASP A 63 5.26 -2.12 1.19
N ASP A 64 4.16 -1.68 1.82
CA ASP A 64 3.97 -0.29 2.21
C ASP A 64 3.21 -0.18 3.54
N TYR A 65 3.67 0.74 4.39
CA TYR A 65 3.14 0.98 5.73
C TYR A 65 1.91 1.90 5.73
N GLY A 66 1.55 2.47 4.59
CA GLY A 66 0.40 3.36 4.45
C GLY A 66 -0.87 2.74 5.02
N HIS A 67 -1.43 3.39 6.03
CA HIS A 67 -2.59 2.91 6.76
C HIS A 67 -3.64 3.99 7.00
N HIS A 68 -3.35 5.24 6.63
CA HIS A 68 -4.34 6.30 6.43
C HIS A 68 -4.78 6.30 4.95
N PRO A 69 -6.06 6.61 4.61
CA PRO A 69 -6.53 6.59 3.22
C PRO A 69 -5.67 7.43 2.27
N THR A 70 -5.23 8.62 2.71
CA THR A 70 -4.31 9.47 1.95
C THR A 70 -3.00 8.76 1.60
N GLU A 71 -2.42 8.01 2.53
CA GLU A 71 -1.17 7.27 2.29
C GLU A 71 -1.42 6.13 1.29
N VAL A 72 -2.51 5.37 1.50
CA VAL A 72 -2.93 4.28 0.59
C VAL A 72 -3.15 4.81 -0.83
N ALA A 73 -3.79 5.97 -0.97
CA ALA A 73 -4.03 6.62 -2.26
C ALA A 73 -2.71 6.99 -2.95
N MET A 74 -1.74 7.51 -2.20
CA MET A 74 -0.42 7.86 -2.73
C MET A 74 0.36 6.62 -3.17
N THR A 75 0.25 5.52 -2.42
CA THR A 75 0.87 4.23 -2.78
C THR A 75 0.26 3.64 -4.04
N ILE A 76 -1.08 3.59 -4.14
CA ILE A 76 -1.79 3.15 -5.35
C ILE A 76 -1.40 4.00 -6.55
N LYS A 77 -1.39 5.33 -6.40
CA LYS A 77 -1.00 6.25 -7.46
C LYS A 77 0.44 6.02 -7.92
N ALA A 78 1.38 5.86 -6.99
CA ALA A 78 2.78 5.58 -7.30
C ALA A 78 2.90 4.24 -8.06
N ALA A 79 2.21 3.20 -7.62
CA ALA A 79 2.20 1.90 -8.30
C ALA A 79 1.69 1.99 -9.74
N ARG A 80 0.56 2.67 -9.97
CA ARG A 80 0.00 2.86 -11.32
C ARG A 80 0.91 3.69 -12.23
N GLN A 81 1.59 4.70 -11.68
CA GLN A 81 2.55 5.51 -12.45
C GLN A 81 3.82 4.75 -12.79
N SER A 82 4.33 3.94 -11.87
CA SER A 82 5.56 3.15 -12.07
C SER A 82 5.32 1.91 -12.94
N TYR A 83 4.11 1.34 -12.92
CA TYR A 83 3.76 0.09 -13.60
C TYR A 83 2.39 0.18 -14.30
N PRO A 84 2.22 1.05 -15.31
CA PRO A 84 0.91 1.33 -15.92
C PRO A 84 0.26 0.12 -16.59
N ASP A 85 1.05 -0.80 -17.13
CA ASP A 85 0.56 -2.00 -17.85
C ASP A 85 0.42 -3.23 -16.96
N ARG A 86 0.67 -3.11 -15.64
CA ARG A 86 0.54 -4.23 -14.69
C ARG A 86 -0.79 -4.14 -13.93
N ARG A 87 -1.41 -5.30 -13.73
CA ARG A 87 -2.59 -5.45 -12.86
C ARG A 87 -2.18 -5.16 -11.41
N LEU A 88 -2.93 -4.28 -10.74
CA LEU A 88 -2.69 -3.88 -9.36
C LEU A 88 -3.55 -4.73 -8.41
N VAL A 89 -2.89 -5.61 -7.69
CA VAL A 89 -3.47 -6.44 -6.63
C VAL A 89 -3.07 -5.87 -5.28
N VAL A 90 -4.05 -5.54 -4.43
CA VAL A 90 -3.80 -4.96 -3.09
C VAL A 90 -4.30 -5.90 -2.01
N ILE A 91 -3.42 -6.26 -1.08
CA ILE A 91 -3.76 -6.90 0.19
C ILE A 91 -3.70 -5.82 1.27
N PHE A 92 -4.86 -5.46 1.84
CA PHE A 92 -4.95 -4.39 2.83
C PHE A 92 -5.42 -4.93 4.19
N GLN A 93 -4.71 -4.52 5.24
CA GLN A 93 -5.11 -4.75 6.62
C GLN A 93 -5.43 -3.40 7.28
N PRO A 94 -6.71 -3.09 7.57
CA PRO A 94 -7.04 -1.88 8.30
C PRO A 94 -6.39 -1.89 9.69
N HIS A 95 -5.89 -0.73 10.14
CA HIS A 95 -5.20 -0.61 11.43
C HIS A 95 -6.01 0.32 12.36
N ARG A 96 -6.44 -0.23 13.50
CA ARG A 96 -7.38 0.33 14.51
C ARG A 96 -8.83 0.41 14.02
N PHE A 97 -9.77 0.12 14.93
CA PHE A 97 -11.20 0.26 14.66
C PHE A 97 -11.63 1.72 14.60
N THR A 98 -11.05 2.57 15.47
CA THR A 98 -11.31 4.01 15.51
C THR A 98 -10.99 4.67 14.17
N ARG A 99 -9.82 4.38 13.58
CA ARG A 99 -9.44 4.90 12.26
C ARG A 99 -10.35 4.38 11.15
N THR A 100 -10.68 3.09 11.17
CA THR A 100 -11.60 2.52 10.17
C THR A 100 -12.97 3.20 10.24
N ARG A 101 -13.46 3.54 11.43
CA ARG A 101 -14.71 4.32 11.61
C ARG A 101 -14.56 5.74 11.07
N ASP A 102 -13.54 6.46 11.53
CA ASP A 102 -13.40 7.90 11.27
C ASP A 102 -13.10 8.22 9.81
N CYS A 103 -12.45 7.28 9.11
CA CYS A 103 -12.08 7.42 7.70
C CYS A 103 -12.80 6.40 6.80
N PHE A 104 -13.98 5.91 7.22
CA PHE A 104 -14.63 4.77 6.56
C PHE A 104 -14.88 5.01 5.07
N ASP A 105 -15.54 6.12 4.74
CA ASP A 105 -15.89 6.45 3.35
C ASP A 105 -14.64 6.70 2.48
N ASP A 106 -13.62 7.35 3.05
CA ASP A 106 -12.33 7.55 2.37
C ASP A 106 -11.62 6.22 2.07
N PHE A 107 -11.70 5.24 2.97
CA PHE A 107 -11.18 3.90 2.70
C PHE A 107 -11.96 3.20 1.60
N VAL A 108 -13.29 3.31 1.60
CA VAL A 108 -14.13 2.75 0.54
C VAL A 108 -13.75 3.39 -0.81
N ASP A 109 -13.60 4.72 -0.86
CA ASP A 109 -13.20 5.47 -2.06
C ASP A 109 -11.85 5.01 -2.61
N VAL A 110 -10.83 4.91 -1.75
CA VAL A 110 -9.46 4.61 -2.19
C VAL A 110 -9.29 3.15 -2.57
N LEU A 111 -9.84 2.22 -1.77
CA LEU A 111 -9.68 0.79 -1.99
C LEU A 111 -10.51 0.29 -3.18
N SER A 112 -11.50 1.05 -3.65
CA SER A 112 -12.28 0.70 -4.84
C SER A 112 -11.54 0.94 -6.16
N GLN A 113 -10.35 1.57 -6.15
CA GLN A 113 -9.60 1.97 -7.35
C GLN A 113 -8.58 0.92 -7.85
N VAL A 114 -8.52 -0.23 -7.19
CA VAL A 114 -7.58 -1.32 -7.50
C VAL A 114 -8.25 -2.38 -8.37
N ASP A 115 -7.47 -3.21 -9.06
CA ASP A 115 -8.04 -4.25 -9.93
C ASP A 115 -8.51 -5.47 -9.12
N VAL A 116 -7.77 -5.81 -8.05
CA VAL A 116 -8.13 -6.87 -7.11
C VAL A 116 -7.86 -6.38 -5.70
N LEU A 117 -8.86 -6.49 -4.83
CA LEU A 117 -8.77 -6.13 -3.43
C LEU A 117 -8.93 -7.37 -2.54
N MET A 118 -7.93 -7.61 -1.70
CA MET A 118 -7.96 -8.58 -0.63
C MET A 118 -7.93 -7.85 0.71
N LEU A 119 -8.85 -8.20 1.62
CA LEU A 119 -8.98 -7.59 2.93
C LEU A 119 -8.69 -8.60 4.03
N LEU A 120 -7.75 -8.26 4.90
CA LEU A 120 -7.54 -8.94 6.17
C LEU A 120 -8.45 -8.34 7.24
N ASP A 121 -8.68 -9.06 8.33
CA ASP A 121 -9.36 -8.50 9.51
C ASP A 121 -8.57 -7.31 10.11
N VAL A 122 -9.30 -6.38 10.73
CA VAL A 122 -8.73 -5.18 11.35
C VAL A 122 -7.68 -5.56 12.39
N TYR A 123 -6.47 -5.01 12.26
CA TYR A 123 -5.48 -5.06 13.32
C TYR A 123 -5.89 -4.09 14.44
N SER A 124 -6.38 -4.62 15.56
CA SER A 124 -7.03 -3.81 16.61
C SER A 124 -6.10 -2.82 17.30
N ALA A 125 -4.81 -3.13 17.39
CA ALA A 125 -3.82 -2.37 18.18
C ALA A 125 -4.30 -2.11 19.63
N GLY A 126 -5.02 -3.06 20.22
CA GLY A 126 -5.55 -2.99 21.59
C GLY A 126 -6.94 -2.38 21.72
N GLU A 127 -7.58 -1.96 20.62
CA GLU A 127 -8.93 -1.41 20.65
C GLU A 127 -10.01 -2.49 20.73
N ALA A 128 -11.11 -2.17 21.41
CA ALA A 128 -12.33 -2.96 21.32
C ALA A 128 -12.93 -2.82 19.91
N MET A 129 -13.62 -3.87 19.44
CA MET A 129 -14.36 -3.83 18.19
C MET A 129 -15.40 -2.71 18.22
N ILE A 130 -15.49 -1.98 17.12
CA ILE A 130 -16.54 -0.96 16.89
C ILE A 130 -17.44 -1.49 15.78
N GLU A 131 -18.75 -1.57 16.05
CA GLU A 131 -19.74 -2.02 15.08
C GLU A 131 -19.70 -1.15 13.81
N GLY A 132 -19.73 -1.80 12.65
CA GLY A 132 -19.67 -1.12 11.35
C GLY A 132 -18.27 -0.66 10.93
N ALA A 133 -17.26 -0.72 11.80
CA ALA A 133 -15.89 -0.29 11.52
C ALA A 133 -14.92 -1.48 11.31
N ASP A 134 -15.42 -2.57 10.74
CA ASP A 134 -14.65 -3.78 10.45
C ASP A 134 -14.46 -4.02 8.94
N SER A 135 -13.54 -4.92 8.61
CA SER A 135 -13.23 -5.27 7.22
C SER A 135 -14.43 -5.87 6.46
N ARG A 136 -15.39 -6.49 7.16
CA ARG A 136 -16.61 -7.03 6.54
C ARG A 136 -17.55 -5.91 6.11
N SER A 137 -17.64 -4.85 6.92
CA SER A 137 -18.41 -3.65 6.64
C SER A 137 -17.79 -2.87 5.48
N LEU A 138 -16.47 -2.72 5.46
CA LEU A 138 -15.74 -2.20 4.29
C LEU A 138 -16.02 -3.03 3.04
N ALA A 139 -15.84 -4.36 3.12
CA ALA A 139 -16.07 -5.26 1.99
C ALA A 139 -17.49 -5.15 1.42
N ARG A 140 -18.50 -5.12 2.28
CA ARG A 140 -19.91 -4.98 1.87
C ARG A 140 -20.14 -3.66 1.14
N THR A 141 -19.60 -2.57 1.66
CA THR A 141 -19.81 -1.23 1.10
C THR A 141 -19.10 -1.09 -0.25
N ILE A 142 -17.85 -1.55 -0.35
CA ILE A 142 -17.08 -1.57 -1.61
C ILE A 142 -17.79 -2.44 -2.65
N ARG A 143 -18.24 -3.66 -2.28
CA ARG A 143 -19.03 -4.53 -3.17
C ARG A 143 -20.28 -3.83 -3.70
N THR A 144 -20.99 -3.09 -2.86
CA THR A 144 -22.22 -2.37 -3.24
C THR A 144 -21.94 -1.30 -4.30
N ARG A 145 -20.74 -0.72 -4.34
CA ARG A 145 -20.33 0.22 -5.40
C ARG A 145 -20.03 -0.45 -6.73
N GLY A 146 -19.79 -1.76 -6.75
CA GLY A 146 -19.64 -2.56 -7.97
C GLY A 146 -18.35 -2.34 -8.76
N GLN A 147 -17.37 -1.61 -8.20
CA GLN A 147 -16.10 -1.32 -8.88
C GLN A 147 -15.08 -2.46 -8.71
N VAL A 148 -15.02 -3.05 -7.53
CA VAL A 148 -14.17 -4.21 -7.21
C VAL A 148 -14.92 -5.12 -6.25
N GLU A 149 -14.70 -6.43 -6.37
CA GLU A 149 -15.24 -7.44 -5.45
C GLU A 149 -14.18 -7.77 -4.38
N PRO A 150 -14.38 -7.36 -3.11
CA PRO A 150 -13.37 -7.58 -2.07
C PRO A 150 -13.35 -9.04 -1.61
N ILE A 151 -12.14 -9.57 -1.45
CA ILE A 151 -11.90 -10.96 -1.08
C ILE A 151 -11.37 -10.99 0.35
N MET A 152 -12.14 -11.61 1.23
CA MET A 152 -11.77 -11.70 2.65
C MET A 152 -10.70 -12.78 2.84
N LEU A 153 -9.63 -12.43 3.53
CA LEU A 153 -8.57 -13.33 3.93
C LEU A 153 -8.50 -13.43 5.46
N ASN A 154 -8.31 -14.64 5.98
CA ASN A 154 -7.95 -14.86 7.37
C ASN A 154 -6.43 -14.99 7.47
N ILE A 155 -5.80 -14.09 8.22
CA ILE A 155 -4.34 -14.07 8.40
C ILE A 155 -3.80 -15.37 9.04
N ASN A 156 -4.65 -16.10 9.76
CA ASN A 156 -4.28 -17.36 10.42
C ASN A 156 -4.52 -18.59 9.54
N ASP A 157 -5.11 -18.43 8.35
CA ASP A 157 -5.42 -19.51 7.42
C ASP A 157 -4.51 -19.44 6.19
N MET A 158 -3.30 -20.00 6.33
CA MET A 158 -2.31 -20.00 5.26
C MET A 158 -2.73 -20.84 4.04
N ASP A 159 -3.61 -21.83 4.21
CA ASP A 159 -4.08 -22.65 3.10
C ASP A 159 -5.11 -21.89 2.27
N GLN A 160 -6.01 -21.15 2.91
CA GLN A 160 -6.88 -20.20 2.23
C GLN A 160 -6.06 -19.17 1.44
N ILE A 161 -5.06 -18.54 2.07
CA ILE A 161 -4.22 -17.53 1.40
C ILE A 161 -3.52 -18.13 0.17
N ARG A 162 -2.91 -19.31 0.30
CA ARG A 162 -2.26 -19.99 -0.83
C ARG A 162 -3.23 -20.32 -1.95
N GLN A 163 -4.43 -20.80 -1.62
CA GLN A 163 -5.45 -21.14 -2.60
C GLN A 163 -5.93 -19.90 -3.36
N VAL A 164 -6.25 -18.83 -2.63
CA VAL A 164 -6.72 -17.56 -3.20
C VAL A 164 -5.64 -16.98 -4.11
N LEU A 165 -4.41 -16.81 -3.61
CA LEU A 165 -3.30 -16.27 -4.40
C LEU A 165 -2.99 -17.16 -5.61
N GLY A 166 -2.96 -18.48 -5.44
CA GLY A 166 -2.66 -19.42 -6.53
C GLY A 166 -3.75 -19.51 -7.60
N SER A 167 -4.97 -19.05 -7.33
CA SER A 167 -6.04 -18.96 -8.33
C SER A 167 -6.03 -17.64 -9.11
N MET A 168 -5.28 -16.64 -8.62
CA MET A 168 -5.31 -15.27 -9.14
C MET A 168 -4.02 -14.81 -9.78
N LEU A 169 -2.88 -15.27 -9.26
CA LEU A 169 -1.55 -14.95 -9.75
C LEU A 169 -1.19 -15.98 -10.81
#